data_AF-A0A438EP78-F1
#
_entry.id   AF-A0A438EP78-F1
#
_cell.length_a   1.000
_cell.length_b   1.000
_cell.length_c   1.000
_cell.angle_alpha   90.00
_cell.angle_beta   90.00
_cell.angle_gamma   90.00
#
_symmetry.space_group_name_H-M   'P 1'
#
loop_
_entity.id
_entity.type
_entity.pdbx_description
1 polymer ?
#
loop_
_entity_poly.entity_id
_entity_poly.type
_entity_poly.pdbx_seq_one_letter_code
_entity_poly.pdbx_strand_id
1 'polypeptide(L)'
;MGWLWIITELLVIAVTFAALGLGFAIIFESFRRRHNNAHVESRNAIFEDPNSLKQVPCPNISDPAEKYISLIIPAFNEELRLPGALDETMK
;
A
#
# COMPACT_ATOMS: atom_id res chain seq x y z
N MET A 1 42.05 2.33 31.18
CA MET A 1 41.68 1.59 29.95
C MET A 1 40.31 0.92 30.02
N GLY A 2 39.95 0.16 31.06
CA GLY A 2 38.65 -0.56 31.12
C GLY A 2 37.38 0.31 31.03
N TRP A 3 37.41 1.53 31.56
CA TRP A 3 36.25 2.42 31.54
C TRP A 3 35.87 2.92 30.14
N LEU A 4 36.86 3.14 29.27
CA LEU A 4 36.62 3.53 27.87
C LEU A 4 35.99 2.40 27.07
N TRP A 5 36.37 1.15 27.35
CA TRP A 5 35.75 -0.04 26.76
C TRP A 5 34.28 -0.18 27.16
N ILE A 6 33.98 -0.04 28.45
CA ILE A 6 32.60 -0.07 28.96
C ILE A 6 31.74 1.02 28.31
N ILE A 7 32.25 2.25 28.17
CA ILE A 7 31.54 3.34 27.51
C ILE A 7 31.27 3.03 26.03
N THR A 8 32.25 2.42 25.35
CA THR A 8 32.13 2.05 23.94
C THR A 8 31.07 0.96 23.75
N GLU A 9 31.06 -0.07 24.60
CA GLU A 9 30.05 -1.14 24.56
C GLU A 9 28.63 -0.60 24.79
N LEU A 10 28.45 0.29 25.77
CA LEU A 10 27.15 0.92 26.02
C LEU A 10 26.68 1.77 24.83
N LEU A 11 27.60 2.49 24.18
CA LEU A 11 27.28 3.24 22.96
C LEU A 11 26.86 2.33 21.81
N VAL A 12 27.59 1.23 21.58
CA VAL A 12 27.25 0.26 20.52
C VAL A 12 25.88 -0.36 20.78
N ILE A 13 25.58 -0.74 22.03
CA ILE A 13 24.27 -1.27 22.41
C ILE A 13 23.19 -0.22 22.15
N ALA A 14 23.37 1.01 22.63
CA ALA A 14 22.39 2.08 22.44
C ALA A 14 22.12 2.38 20.96
N VAL A 15 23.15 2.46 20.13
CA VAL A 15 23.02 2.67 18.68
C VAL A 15 22.30 1.50 18.01
N THR A 16 22.62 0.27 18.40
CA THR A 16 21.97 -0.93 17.85
C THR A 16 20.48 -0.95 18.19
N PHE A 17 20.12 -0.66 19.44
CA PHE A 17 18.72 -0.57 19.86
C PHE A 17 17.98 0.56 19.14
N ALA A 18 18.60 1.72 18.96
CA ALA A 18 18.01 2.83 18.21
C ALA A 18 17.78 2.47 16.74
N ALA A 19 18.75 1.81 16.09
CA ALA A 19 18.63 1.38 14.70
C ALA A 19 17.52 0.33 14.52
N LEU A 20 17.45 -0.66 15.41
CA LEU A 20 16.38 -1.66 15.41
C LEU A 20 15.01 -1.03 15.64
N GLY A 21 14.90 -0.12 16.62
CA GLY A 21 13.66 0.60 16.90
C GLY A 21 13.20 1.45 15.71
N LEU A 22 14.12 2.13 15.04
CA LEU A 22 13.83 2.90 13.83
C LEU A 22 13.37 1.99 12.69
N GLY A 23 14.07 0.88 12.46
CA GLY A 23 13.69 -0.11 11.44
C GLY A 23 12.29 -0.67 11.69
N PHE A 24 11.99 -1.05 12.94
CA PHE A 24 10.65 -1.50 13.32
C PHE A 24 9.59 -0.42 13.11
N ALA A 25 9.86 0.82 13.52
CA ALA A 25 8.93 1.93 13.35
C ALA A 25 8.64 2.20 11.86
N ILE A 26 9.65 2.15 10.99
CA ILE A 26 9.49 2.31 9.54
C ILE A 26 8.62 1.19 8.97
N ILE A 27 8.93 -0.07 9.31
CA ILE A 27 8.15 -1.23 8.85
C ILE A 27 6.70 -1.11 9.32
N PHE A 28 6.51 -0.90 10.63
CA PHE A 28 5.18 -0.77 11.22
C PHE A 28 4.38 0.37 10.59
N GLU A 29 4.98 1.54 10.42
CA GLU A 29 4.34 2.70 9.79
C GLU A 29 4.04 2.45 8.31
N SER A 30 4.91 1.75 7.59
CA SER A 30 4.68 1.33 6.21
C SER A 30 3.50 0.36 6.09
N PHE A 31 3.42 -0.64 6.97
CA PHE A 31 2.27 -1.55 7.05
C PHE A 31 1.00 -0.80 7.44
N ARG A 32 1.08 0.09 8.44
CA ARG A 32 -0.05 0.92 8.88
C ARG A 32 -0.58 1.77 7.73
N ARG A 33 0.29 2.43 6.96
CA ARG A 33 -0.10 3.23 5.78
C ARG A 33 -0.69 2.38 4.66
N ARG A 34 -0.11 1.21 4.37
CA ARG A 34 -0.64 0.27 3.38
C ARG A 34 -2.05 -0.21 3.74
N HIS A 35 -2.31 -0.43 5.02
CA HIS A 35 -3.62 -0.82 5.54
C HIS A 35 -4.49 0.37 5.97
N ASN A 36 -4.02 1.60 5.78
CA ASN A 36 -4.78 2.80 6.06
C ASN A 36 -5.77 3.05 4.92
N ASN A 37 -6.86 2.29 4.94
CA ASN A 37 -8.01 2.48 4.06
C ASN A 37 -8.85 3.71 4.45
N ALA A 38 -8.34 4.66 5.26
CA ALA A 38 -9.06 5.88 5.61
C ALA A 38 -9.44 6.72 4.39
N HIS A 39 -8.66 6.70 3.31
CA HIS A 39 -9.03 7.34 2.03
C HIS A 39 -10.12 6.54 1.27
N VAL A 40 -10.27 5.26 1.60
CA VAL A 40 -11.35 4.35 1.18
C VAL A 40 -12.43 4.26 2.27
N GLU A 41 -12.46 5.18 3.24
CA GLU A 41 -13.65 5.44 4.07
C GLU A 41 -14.73 6.19 3.27
N SER A 42 -14.88 5.85 1.99
CA SER A 42 -16.23 5.59 1.54
C SER A 42 -16.64 4.21 2.07
N ARG A 43 -16.78 4.11 3.41
CA ARG A 43 -17.49 2.99 4.06
C ARG A 43 -18.93 2.85 3.51
N ASN A 44 -19.40 3.91 2.84
CA ASN A 44 -20.64 4.00 2.10
C ASN A 44 -20.43 4.06 0.56
N ALA A 45 -19.31 3.56 0.01
CA ALA A 45 -19.23 3.23 -1.41
C ALA A 45 -20.09 1.98 -1.63
N ILE A 46 -21.40 2.23 -1.61
CA ILE A 46 -22.43 1.28 -1.91
C ILE A 46 -22.42 1.17 -3.43
N PHE A 47 -22.02 0.01 -3.91
CA PHE A 47 -22.18 -0.32 -5.33
C PHE A 47 -23.57 -0.93 -5.50
N GLU A 48 -24.14 -0.77 -6.69
CA GLU A 48 -25.38 -1.41 -7.05
C GLU A 48 -25.08 -2.52 -8.05
N ASP A 49 -25.66 -3.70 -7.85
CA ASP A 49 -25.63 -4.74 -8.88
C ASP A 49 -26.42 -4.24 -10.10
N PRO A 50 -25.81 -4.10 -11.28
CA PRO A 50 -26.49 -3.57 -12.47
C PRO A 50 -27.70 -4.40 -12.90
N ASN A 51 -27.78 -5.68 -12.51
CA ASN A 51 -28.90 -6.56 -12.87
C ASN A 51 -30.02 -6.54 -11.83
N SER A 52 -29.69 -6.24 -10.58
CA SER A 52 -30.61 -6.37 -9.44
C SER A 52 -30.95 -5.04 -8.76
N LEU A 53 -30.18 -3.98 -9.01
CA LEU A 53 -30.20 -2.69 -8.30
C LEU A 53 -30.09 -2.81 -6.78
N LYS A 54 -29.59 -3.95 -6.29
CA LYS A 54 -29.35 -4.17 -4.87
C LYS A 54 -28.00 -3.62 -4.50
N GLN A 55 -27.93 -3.08 -3.29
CA GLN A 55 -26.68 -2.65 -2.69
C GLN A 55 -25.76 -3.86 -2.47
N VAL A 56 -24.53 -3.76 -2.96
CA VAL A 56 -23.47 -4.74 -2.79
C VAL A 56 -22.25 -4.08 -2.14
N PRO A 57 -21.49 -4.80 -1.30
CA PRO A 57 -20.26 -4.27 -0.72
C PRO A 57 -19.23 -3.95 -1.80
N CYS A 58 -18.38 -2.96 -1.52
CA CYS A 58 -17.21 -2.66 -2.35
C CYS A 58 -16.27 -3.89 -2.40
N PRO A 59 -15.89 -4.37 -3.59
CA PRO A 59 -15.00 -5.53 -3.73
C PRO A 59 -13.56 -5.21 -3.28
N ASN A 60 -12.85 -6.20 -2.74
CA ASN A 60 -11.43 -6.08 -2.39
C ASN A 60 -10.53 -6.67 -3.48
N ILE A 61 -9.37 -6.06 -3.73
CA ILE A 61 -8.34 -6.59 -4.65
C ILE A 61 -7.78 -7.96 -4.21
N SER A 62 -7.93 -8.29 -2.92
CA SER A 62 -7.48 -9.56 -2.34
C SER A 62 -8.54 -10.66 -2.42
N ASP A 63 -9.77 -10.32 -2.80
CA ASP A 63 -10.84 -11.29 -2.97
C ASP A 63 -10.63 -12.09 -4.27
N PRO A 64 -11.19 -13.32 -4.36
CA PRO A 64 -11.18 -14.08 -5.61
C PRO A 64 -11.78 -13.30 -6.79
N ALA A 65 -11.25 -13.54 -7.99
CA ALA A 65 -11.75 -12.92 -9.21
C ALA A 65 -13.12 -13.51 -9.61
N GLU A 66 -14.20 -12.88 -9.17
CA GLU A 66 -15.58 -13.34 -9.44
C GLU A 66 -16.24 -12.63 -10.62
N LYS A 67 -15.67 -11.51 -11.09
CA LYS A 67 -16.27 -10.66 -12.13
C LYS A 67 -15.28 -10.41 -13.27
N TYR A 68 -15.79 -10.46 -14.50
CA TYR A 68 -15.05 -10.02 -15.68
C TYR A 68 -15.21 -8.51 -15.83
N ILE A 69 -14.09 -7.79 -15.94
CA ILE A 69 -14.06 -6.34 -16.13
C ILE A 69 -13.47 -6.06 -17.51
N SER A 70 -14.15 -5.20 -18.28
CA SER A 70 -13.59 -4.62 -19.49
C SER A 70 -13.13 -3.20 -19.18
N LEU A 71 -11.87 -2.89 -19.47
CA LEU A 71 -11.31 -1.55 -19.30
C LEU A 71 -11.23 -0.86 -20.67
N ILE A 72 -12.00 0.22 -20.83
CA ILE A 72 -11.97 1.04 -22.05
C ILE A 72 -11.17 2.30 -21.74
N ILE A 73 -10.06 2.50 -22.46
CA ILE A 73 -9.18 3.66 -22.30
C ILE A 73 -9.37 4.59 -23.49
N PRO A 74 -10.05 5.74 -23.34
CA PRO A 74 -10.06 6.77 -24.38
C PRO A 74 -8.67 7.40 -24.47
N ALA A 75 -8.06 7.41 -25.67
CA ALA A 75 -6.67 7.81 -25.86
C ALA A 75 -6.49 8.70 -27.11
N PHE A 76 -7.01 9.93 -27.07
CA PHE A 76 -6.79 10.90 -28.13
C PHE A 76 -5.48 11.65 -27.91
N ASN A 77 -4.56 11.61 -28.89
CA ASN A 77 -3.25 12.28 -28.85
C ASN A 77 -2.39 11.87 -27.63
N GLU A 78 -2.45 10.59 -27.26
CA GLU A 78 -1.72 10.00 -26.13
C GLU A 78 -0.63 9.01 -26.61
N GLU A 79 -0.12 9.12 -27.85
CA GLU A 79 0.81 8.11 -28.42
C GLU A 79 2.08 7.91 -27.59
N LEU A 80 2.53 8.97 -26.90
CA LEU A 80 3.72 8.94 -26.05
C LEU A 80 3.44 8.45 -24.62
N ARG A 81 2.22 8.63 -24.10
CA ARG A 81 1.87 8.36 -22.69
C ARG A 81 1.13 7.05 -22.51
N LEU A 82 0.32 6.65 -23.49
CA LEU A 82 -0.46 5.42 -23.47
C LEU A 82 0.42 4.17 -23.30
N PRO A 83 1.57 4.02 -23.98
CA PRO A 83 2.41 2.84 -23.80
C PRO A 83 2.91 2.69 -22.36
N GLY A 84 3.37 3.78 -21.74
CA GLY A 84 3.82 3.75 -20.34
C GLY A 84 2.70 3.40 -19.36
N ALA A 85 1.52 3.97 -19.55
CA ALA A 85 0.35 3.67 -18.71
C ALA A 85 -0.10 2.21 -18.83
N LEU A 86 -0.07 1.64 -20.04
CA LEU A 86 -0.40 0.22 -20.27
C LEU A 86 0.64 -0.70 -19.63
N ASP A 87 1.92 -0.38 -19.75
CA ASP A 87 3.01 -1.11 -19.13
C ASP A 87 2.88 -1.15 -17.59
N GLU A 88 2.52 -0.03 -16.97
CA GLU A 88 2.29 0.07 -15.52
C GLU A 88 1.03 -0.68 -15.07
N THR A 89 0.01 -0.76 -15.92
CA THR A 89 -1.26 -1.43 -15.58
C THR A 89 -1.16 -2.95 -15.62
N MET A 90 -0.29 -3.49 -16.49
CA MET A 90 -0.16 -4.94 -16.74
C MET A 90 1.01 -5.60 -15.98
N LYS A 91 1.85 -4.81 -15.31
CA LYS A 91 2.97 -5.29 -14.49
C LYS A 91 2.58 -5.41 -13.02
#